data_AF-A0A1V1TQJ9-F1
#
_entry.id   AF-A0A1V1TQJ9-F1
#
_cell.length_a   1.000
_cell.length_b   1.000
_cell.length_c   1.000
_cell.angle_alpha   90.00
_cell.angle_beta   90.00
_cell.angle_gamma   90.00
#
_symmetry.space_group_name_H-M   'P 1'
#
loop_
_entity.id
_entity.type
_entity.pdbx_description
1 polymer ?
#
loop_
_entity_poly.entity_id
_entity_poly.type
_entity_poly.pdbx_seq_one_letter_code
_entity_poly.pdbx_strand_id
1 'polypeptide(L)'
;MLLRHGASAQERVTQGRYAGGTLLHLACASGDFLSVAALIWWGAGADVNATTHNGETALMAAVDAALEERITKPEFERMVEYLVSRGADIAIKDIITG
;
A
#
# COMPACT_ATOMS: atom_id res chain seq x y z
N MET A 1 7.21 11.00 -7.78
CA MET A 1 7.18 9.73 -8.55
C MET A 1 8.53 9.00 -8.41
N LEU A 2 8.58 7.95 -7.57
CA LEU A 2 9.76 7.10 -7.38
C LEU A 2 10.05 6.13 -8.54
N LEU A 3 9.13 6.01 -9.51
CA LEU A 3 9.25 5.09 -10.66
C LEU A 3 10.30 5.50 -11.71
N ARG A 4 11.02 6.62 -11.53
CA ARG A 4 11.97 7.16 -12.52
C ARG A 4 13.42 6.70 -12.36
N HIS A 5 13.76 5.91 -11.33
CA HIS A 5 15.15 5.54 -11.03
C HIS A 5 15.48 4.04 -11.07
N GLY A 6 14.68 3.22 -11.75
CA GLY A 6 15.02 1.80 -11.91
C GLY A 6 14.84 0.94 -10.66
N ALA A 7 14.23 1.49 -9.61
CA ALA A 7 13.68 0.69 -8.51
C ALA A 7 12.56 -0.18 -9.09
N SER A 8 12.76 -1.50 -9.06
CA SER A 8 11.73 -2.45 -9.51
C SER A 8 10.48 -2.27 -8.64
N ALA A 9 9.28 -2.35 -9.21
CA ALA A 9 8.02 -2.28 -8.46
C ALA A 9 7.90 -3.38 -7.37
N GLN A 10 8.76 -4.40 -7.45
CA GLN A 10 8.86 -5.52 -6.53
C GLN A 10 9.96 -5.36 -5.46
N GLU A 11 10.74 -4.28 -5.49
CA GLU A 11 11.71 -4.02 -4.43
C GLU A 11 10.98 -3.89 -3.10
N ARG A 12 11.44 -4.70 -2.14
CA ARG A 12 10.91 -4.68 -0.79
C ARG A 12 11.57 -3.56 -0.01
N VAL A 13 10.76 -2.81 0.72
CA VAL A 13 11.23 -1.84 1.71
C VAL A 13 12.13 -2.57 2.69
N THR A 14 13.35 -2.10 2.87
CA THR A 14 14.37 -2.84 3.63
C THR A 14 14.37 -2.50 5.12
N GLN A 15 13.76 -1.37 5.52
CA GLN A 15 13.83 -0.83 6.88
C GLN A 15 12.55 -0.04 7.24
N GLY A 16 12.26 0.12 8.53
CA GLY A 16 11.11 0.90 9.05
C GLY A 16 9.83 0.08 9.23
N ARG A 17 8.70 0.76 9.56
CA ARG A 17 7.38 0.13 9.82
C ARG A 17 6.98 -0.85 8.71
N TYR A 18 7.19 -0.45 7.47
CA TYR A 18 6.81 -1.23 6.29
C TYR A 18 7.94 -2.14 5.78
N ALA A 19 8.95 -2.46 6.59
CA ALA A 19 10.02 -3.37 6.19
C ALA A 19 9.43 -4.70 5.70
N GLY A 20 9.97 -5.23 4.61
CA GLY A 20 9.45 -6.41 3.91
C GLY A 20 8.28 -6.10 2.99
N GLY A 21 7.61 -4.95 3.13
CA GLY A 21 6.53 -4.51 2.26
C GLY A 21 7.02 -3.99 0.92
N THR A 22 6.10 -3.58 0.05
CA THR A 22 6.38 -3.05 -1.30
C THR A 22 6.20 -1.54 -1.37
N LEU A 23 6.56 -0.93 -2.51
CA LEU A 23 6.26 0.49 -2.79
C LEU A 23 4.76 0.83 -2.65
N LEU A 24 3.87 -0.15 -2.82
CA LEU A 24 2.44 0.05 -2.65
C LEU A 24 2.08 0.40 -1.19
N HIS A 25 2.79 -0.16 -0.20
CA HIS A 25 2.57 0.18 1.21
C HIS A 25 2.89 1.64 1.49
N LEU A 26 4.00 2.13 0.94
CA LEU A 26 4.42 3.53 1.10
C LEU A 26 3.45 4.49 0.41
N ALA A 27 2.98 4.15 -0.80
CA ALA A 27 2.02 4.97 -1.53
C ALA A 27 0.65 5.05 -0.83
N CYS A 28 0.19 3.93 -0.27
CA CYS A 28 -1.02 3.88 0.54
C CYS A 28 -0.87 4.70 1.85
N ALA A 29 0.27 4.56 2.54
CA ALA A 29 0.56 5.33 3.76
C ALA A 29 0.72 6.84 3.52
N SER A 30 1.04 7.26 2.29
CA SER A 30 1.21 8.67 1.95
C SER A 30 -0.07 9.34 1.45
N GLY A 31 -1.17 8.59 1.23
CA GLY A 31 -2.38 9.17 0.63
C GLY A 31 -2.30 9.43 -0.87
N ASP A 32 -1.19 9.08 -1.52
CA ASP A 32 -0.94 9.47 -2.92
C ASP A 32 -1.65 8.51 -3.87
N PHE A 33 -2.93 8.80 -4.14
CA PHE A 33 -3.77 8.01 -5.04
C PHE A 33 -3.15 7.86 -6.44
N LEU A 34 -2.48 8.89 -6.96
CA LEU A 34 -1.86 8.82 -8.29
C LEU A 34 -0.68 7.84 -8.29
N SER A 35 0.13 7.84 -7.23
CA SER A 35 1.19 6.84 -7.06
C SER A 35 0.61 5.44 -6.86
N VAL A 36 -0.46 5.26 -6.09
CA VAL A 36 -1.16 3.98 -5.94
C VAL A 36 -1.66 3.47 -7.29
N ALA A 37 -2.37 4.31 -8.05
CA ALA A 37 -2.87 3.97 -9.36
C ALA A 37 -1.74 3.67 -10.35
N ALA A 38 -0.68 4.46 -10.35
CA ALA A 38 0.49 4.22 -11.20
C ALA A 38 1.19 2.90 -10.84
N LEU A 39 1.35 2.58 -9.56
CA LEU A 39 1.99 1.32 -9.13
C LEU A 39 1.15 0.10 -9.51
N ILE A 40 -0.17 0.17 -9.38
CA ILE A 40 -1.07 -0.95 -9.71
C ILE A 40 -1.28 -1.11 -11.22
N TRP A 41 -1.26 -0.01 -11.97
CA TRP A 41 -1.58 -0.02 -13.40
C TRP A 41 -0.33 -0.10 -14.29
N TRP A 42 0.76 0.55 -13.89
CA TRP A 42 2.04 0.62 -14.62
C TRP A 42 3.15 -0.21 -13.97
N GLY A 43 3.06 -0.51 -12.67
CA GLY A 43 4.07 -1.26 -11.93
C GLY A 43 3.90 -2.77 -12.06
N ALA A 44 4.65 -3.37 -12.98
CA ALA A 44 5.19 -4.74 -13.03
C ALA A 44 4.64 -5.82 -12.05
N GLY A 45 3.32 -6.01 -11.96
CA GLY A 45 2.72 -7.02 -11.09
C GLY A 45 2.88 -6.72 -9.60
N ALA A 46 2.70 -5.45 -9.19
CA ALA A 46 2.60 -5.11 -7.78
C ALA A 46 1.50 -5.97 -7.12
N ASP A 47 1.93 -6.91 -6.29
CA ASP A 47 1.03 -7.76 -5.54
C ASP A 47 0.28 -6.90 -4.51
N VAL A 48 -1.01 -6.71 -4.78
CA VAL A 48 -1.91 -5.89 -3.95
C VAL A 48 -2.06 -6.49 -2.54
N ASN A 49 -1.80 -7.79 -2.40
CA ASN A 49 -1.89 -8.55 -1.17
C ASN A 49 -0.52 -8.85 -0.56
N ALA A 50 0.56 -8.27 -1.09
CA ALA A 50 1.87 -8.39 -0.49
C ALA A 50 1.82 -7.90 0.96
N THR A 51 2.53 -8.60 1.84
CA THR A 51 2.61 -8.23 3.26
C THR A 51 4.00 -7.74 3.64
N THR A 52 4.06 -6.87 4.65
CA THR A 52 5.28 -6.54 5.38
C THR A 52 5.77 -7.74 6.20
N HIS A 53 6.94 -7.62 6.85
CA HIS A 53 7.39 -8.63 7.82
C HIS A 53 6.44 -8.77 9.02
N ASN A 54 5.63 -7.75 9.30
CA ASN A 54 4.61 -7.77 10.35
C ASN A 54 3.27 -8.32 9.86
N GLY A 55 3.17 -8.73 8.59
CA GLY A 55 1.93 -9.20 7.99
C GLY A 55 0.98 -8.08 7.53
N GLU A 56 1.39 -6.81 7.62
CA GLU A 56 0.53 -5.69 7.20
C GLU A 56 0.41 -5.66 5.68
N THR A 57 -0.81 -5.41 5.16
CA THR A 57 -1.05 -5.17 3.73
C THR A 57 -0.99 -3.68 3.39
N ALA A 58 -0.93 -3.35 2.11
CA ALA A 58 -1.02 -1.96 1.66
C ALA A 58 -2.34 -1.29 2.06
N LEU A 59 -3.44 -2.05 2.15
CA LEU A 59 -4.72 -1.54 2.61
C LEU A 59 -4.67 -1.15 4.09
N MET A 60 -4.01 -1.95 4.94
CA MET A 60 -3.82 -1.61 6.36
C MET A 60 -3.01 -0.32 6.52
N ALA A 61 -1.96 -0.14 5.71
CA ALA A 61 -1.19 1.10 5.69
C ALA A 61 -2.03 2.34 5.33
N ALA A 62 -3.03 2.21 4.46
CA ALA A 62 -3.99 3.28 4.15
C ALA A 62 -4.93 3.58 5.33
N VAL A 63 -5.39 2.54 6.04
CA VAL A 63 -6.23 2.69 7.24
C VAL A 63 -5.47 3.43 8.32
N ASP A 64 -4.24 3.02 8.62
CA ASP A 64 -3.39 3.67 9.61
C ASP A 64 -3.16 5.15 9.28
N ALA A 65 -2.87 5.46 8.02
CA ALA A 65 -2.69 6.84 7.59
C ALA A 65 -3.97 7.69 7.71
N ALA A 66 -5.15 7.10 7.50
CA ALA A 66 -6.42 7.78 7.74
C ALA A 66 -6.70 7.99 9.24
N LEU A 67 -6.34 7.03 10.10
CA LEU A 67 -6.44 7.16 11.56
C LEU A 67 -5.47 8.20 12.12
N GLU A 68 -4.31 8.37 11.49
CA GLU A 68 -3.33 9.42 11.78
C GLU A 68 -3.69 10.78 11.13
N GLU A 69 -4.89 10.91 10.54
CA GLU A 69 -5.39 12.11 9.85
C GLU A 69 -4.49 12.61 8.69
N ARG A 70 -3.64 11.74 8.14
CA ARG A 70 -2.74 12.06 7.02
C ARG A 70 -3.46 12.08 5.67
N ILE A 71 -4.63 11.44 5.61
CA ILE A 71 -5.47 11.30 4.42
C ILE A 71 -6.88 11.70 4.80
N THR A 72 -7.55 12.45 3.92
CA THR A 72 -8.95 12.83 4.16
C THR A 72 -9.89 11.63 3.93
N LYS A 73 -11.05 11.63 4.59
CA LYS A 73 -12.05 10.55 4.42
C LYS A 73 -12.42 10.26 2.95
N PRO A 74 -12.64 11.26 2.07
CA PRO A 74 -12.96 11.00 0.66
C PRO A 74 -11.79 10.38 -0.12
N GLU A 75 -10.55 10.77 0.18
CA GLU A 75 -9.36 10.19 -0.45
C GLU A 75 -9.13 8.75 0.01
N PHE A 76 -9.36 8.48 1.29
CA PHE A 76 -9.31 7.14 1.86
C PHE A 76 -10.36 6.23 1.21
N GLU A 77 -11.63 6.64 1.16
CA GLU A 77 -12.71 5.87 0.51
C GLU A 77 -12.37 5.54 -0.94
N ARG A 78 -11.93 6.54 -1.71
CA ARG A 78 -11.50 6.36 -3.11
C ARG A 78 -10.33 5.38 -3.23
N MET A 79 -9.38 5.41 -2.30
CA MET A 79 -8.23 4.51 -2.30
C MET A 79 -8.64 3.08 -1.97
N VAL A 80 -9.48 2.89 -0.96
CA VAL A 80 -10.01 1.59 -0.56
C VAL A 80 -10.81 0.98 -1.70
N GLU A 81 -11.74 1.73 -2.31
CA GLU A 81 -12.51 1.28 -3.47
C GLU A 81 -11.60 0.84 -4.61
N TYR A 82 -10.56 1.61 -4.90
CA TYR A 82 -9.62 1.27 -5.94
C TYR A 82 -8.86 -0.02 -5.62
N LEU A 83 -8.30 -0.17 -4.42
CA LEU A 83 -7.58 -1.38 -4.00
C LEU A 83 -8.47 -2.63 -4.04
N VAL A 84 -9.70 -2.54 -3.50
CA VAL A 84 -10.68 -3.63 -3.51
C VAL A 84 -11.06 -4.01 -4.93
N SER A 85 -11.28 -3.03 -5.83
CA SER A 85 -11.56 -3.30 -7.25
C SER A 85 -10.42 -4.03 -7.98
N ARG A 86 -9.21 -4.02 -7.40
CA ARG A 86 -8.01 -4.66 -7.92
C ARG A 86 -7.66 -5.96 -7.20
N GLY A 87 -8.55 -6.45 -6.34
CA GLY A 87 -8.42 -7.74 -5.66
C GLY A 87 -7.70 -7.68 -4.32
N ALA A 88 -7.63 -6.51 -3.67
CA ALA A 88 -7.16 -6.43 -2.29
C ALA A 88 -8.04 -7.29 -1.37
N ASP A 89 -7.40 -8.22 -0.66
CA ASP A 89 -8.07 -9.07 0.30
C ASP A 89 -8.18 -8.35 1.65
N ILE A 90 -9.43 -8.12 2.06
CA ILE A 90 -9.77 -7.48 3.33
C ILE A 90 -9.71 -8.45 4.52
N ALA A 91 -9.57 -9.75 4.26
CA ALA A 91 -9.54 -10.79 5.29
C ALA A 91 -8.13 -11.07 5.82
N ILE A 92 -7.08 -10.60 5.12
CA ILE A 92 -5.71 -10.69 5.62
C ILE A 92 -5.64 -9.87 6.92
N LYS A 93 -5.04 -10.47 7.95
CA LYS A 93 -4.77 -9.83 9.23
C LYS A 93 -3.27 -9.66 9.40
N ASP A 94 -2.87 -8.60 10.07
CA ASP A 94 -1.49 -8.47 10.50
C ASP A 94 -1.18 -9.54 11.55
N ILE A 95 0.10 -9.82 11.76
CA ILE A 95 0.55 -10.82 12.73
C ILE A 95 0.41 -10.30 14.16
N ILE A 96 0.29 -8.97 14.32
CA ILE A 96 0.29 -8.32 15.63
C ILE A 96 -1.10 -8.34 16.27
N THR A 97 -2.18 -8.25 15.49
CA THR A 97 -3.57 -8.27 16.00
C THR A 97 -4.36 -9.53 15.65
N GLY A 98 -3.73 -10.48 14.94
CA GLY A 98 -4.30 -11.75 14.48
C GLY A 98 -4.55 -12.80 15.56
#